data_AF-A0A2A5LYW8-F1
#
_entry.id   AF-A0A2A5LYW8-F1
#
_cell.length_a   1.000
_cell.length_b   1.000
_cell.length_c   1.000
_cell.angle_alpha   90.00
_cell.angle_beta   90.00
_cell.angle_gamma   90.00
#
_symmetry.space_group_name_H-M   'P 1'
#
loop_
_entity.id
_entity.type
_entity.pdbx_description
1 polymer ?
#
loop_
_entity_poly.entity_id
_entity_poly.type
_entity_poly.pdbx_seq_one_letter_code
_entity_poly.pdbx_strand_id
1 'polypeptide(L)'
;MSHQSDLIADDIQAYLKQHENKELLRLLTCGSVDDGKSTLIGRLLHDTKMIYEDHMATLKTDSAKMGTTGEKLDLALLVDGLQAEREQGITIDVAYRYFSTDKRKFIIADTPGHEQYTRNMATGASTAQVAILMIDARRGVLTQTRRHSYIASLLGIRHIVVAVNKMDLVDFSEDRFNEIREEYLAFAAKLGLNDIRFVPISALEGDNVVNRSKNMPWFNGLPLMEILETVEVGRDKNLEHFRFPVQYVNRPNLNFRGFCGTIASGLIRPGDKVMALPSRRTSTVKEIVTFDGNLDEAYIDQAVTLTLADEIDISRGDMLVTPEDEPEVGNRFKANIVWMADASLQTGRLYDIKLGPTFTSGTVRKIHYQTDVNTLEQNANPDLLQVNEIGLCDLTLSQPIAFDAYQRNHATGSFIVIDRLTNVTVGAGMIHSLADTAATLEPVAPEERERRLAQQPTIIGCCGKQAPALALAVERALFDQGKTAVVLSEDNAGNADDRRRTAQLLTAHGLIAIAVNLGTDVASVSVSADNTEEVSDIAAALVQELVRDKRI
;
A
#
# COMPACT_ATOMS: atom_id res chain seq x y z
N MET A 1 -12.20 14.90 -43.45
CA MET A 1 -13.67 14.97 -43.64
C MET A 1 -14.32 13.97 -42.69
N SER A 2 -15.41 14.40 -42.09
CA SER A 2 -16.00 13.95 -40.83
C SER A 2 -16.49 12.50 -40.84
N HIS A 3 -16.15 11.74 -39.79
CA HIS A 3 -17.08 10.75 -39.25
C HIS A 3 -18.24 11.52 -38.63
N GLN A 4 -19.20 11.94 -39.45
CA GLN A 4 -20.54 12.22 -38.96
C GLN A 4 -21.10 10.86 -38.58
N SER A 5 -21.15 10.56 -37.28
CA SER A 5 -21.99 9.47 -36.80
C SER A 5 -23.43 9.81 -37.18
N ASP A 6 -24.17 8.84 -37.71
CA ASP A 6 -25.57 9.02 -38.12
C ASP A 6 -26.45 9.59 -36.98
N LEU A 7 -26.02 9.40 -35.72
CA LEU A 7 -26.61 9.98 -34.50
C LEU A 7 -26.57 11.51 -34.39
N ILE A 8 -25.59 12.18 -35.01
CA ILE A 8 -25.50 13.67 -34.99
C ILE A 8 -26.64 14.30 -35.79
N ALA A 9 -27.15 13.59 -36.80
CA ALA A 9 -28.22 14.09 -37.66
C ALA A 9 -29.61 13.98 -37.00
N ASP A 10 -29.83 12.96 -36.17
CA ASP A 10 -31.18 12.59 -35.71
C ASP A 10 -31.47 12.94 -34.22
N ASP A 11 -30.48 12.93 -33.31
CA ASP A 11 -30.71 13.29 -31.90
C ASP A 11 -29.42 13.75 -31.17
N ILE A 12 -29.18 15.07 -31.21
CA ILE A 12 -28.04 15.71 -30.54
C ILE A 12 -28.10 15.54 -29.01
N GLN A 13 -29.28 15.45 -28.39
CA GLN A 13 -29.38 15.29 -26.94
C GLN A 13 -29.01 13.87 -26.51
N ALA A 14 -29.44 12.85 -27.25
CA ALA A 14 -29.00 11.48 -27.02
C ALA A 14 -27.48 11.33 -27.25
N TYR A 15 -26.94 11.96 -28.28
CA TYR A 15 -25.50 11.98 -28.56
C TYR A 15 -24.71 12.64 -27.43
N LEU A 16 -25.14 13.83 -26.95
CA LEU A 16 -24.51 14.51 -25.82
C LEU A 16 -24.57 13.68 -24.54
N LYS A 17 -25.72 13.05 -24.26
CA LYS A 17 -25.91 12.19 -23.08
C LYS A 17 -25.06 10.91 -23.14
N GLN A 18 -24.89 10.34 -24.33
CA GLN A 18 -23.99 9.21 -24.57
C GLN A 18 -22.52 9.62 -24.41
N HIS A 19 -22.15 10.84 -24.81
CA HIS A 19 -20.80 11.39 -24.63
C HIS A 19 -20.48 11.78 -23.18
N GLU A 20 -21.46 12.29 -22.44
CA GLU A 20 -21.33 12.60 -21.02
C GLU A 20 -21.12 11.33 -20.19
N ASN A 21 -21.90 10.28 -20.45
CA ASN A 21 -21.92 9.04 -19.68
C ASN A 21 -20.97 7.94 -20.16
N LYS A 22 -19.92 8.27 -20.93
CA LYS A 22 -18.90 7.28 -21.31
C LYS A 22 -18.24 6.70 -20.07
N GLU A 23 -18.20 5.37 -20.00
CA GLU A 23 -17.52 4.65 -18.93
C GLU A 23 -16.02 5.01 -18.91
N LEU A 24 -15.45 5.11 -17.73
CA LEU A 24 -14.04 5.40 -17.52
C LEU A 24 -13.28 4.10 -17.21
N LEU A 25 -12.25 3.80 -17.99
CA LEU A 25 -11.33 2.70 -17.70
C LEU A 25 -9.98 3.25 -17.23
N ARG A 26 -9.51 2.78 -16.08
CA ARG A 26 -8.14 3.04 -15.61
C ARG A 26 -7.26 1.84 -15.93
N LEU A 27 -6.19 2.07 -16.69
CA LEU A 27 -5.29 1.03 -17.12
C LEU A 27 -3.84 1.37 -16.78
N LEU A 28 -3.07 0.31 -16.56
CA LEU A 28 -1.67 0.35 -16.18
C LEU A 28 -0.83 -0.26 -17.30
N THR A 29 0.25 0.38 -17.72
CA THR A 29 1.23 -0.24 -18.64
C THR A 29 2.45 -0.72 -17.87
N CYS A 30 2.79 -1.99 -18.02
CA CYS A 30 3.94 -2.64 -17.39
C CYS A 30 4.72 -3.46 -18.41
N GLY A 31 5.98 -3.77 -18.10
CA GLY A 31 6.88 -4.48 -19.00
C GLY A 31 8.33 -4.10 -18.75
N SER A 32 9.27 -4.86 -19.30
CA SER A 32 10.70 -4.61 -19.16
C SER A 32 11.11 -3.27 -19.78
N VAL A 33 12.32 -2.82 -19.45
CA VAL A 33 13.03 -1.81 -20.25
C VAL A 33 13.16 -2.35 -21.69
N ASP A 34 12.95 -1.47 -22.66
CA ASP A 34 12.87 -1.73 -24.11
C ASP A 34 11.65 -2.50 -24.64
N ASP A 35 10.71 -2.96 -23.81
CA ASP A 35 9.53 -3.70 -24.33
C ASP A 35 8.59 -2.83 -25.17
N GLY A 36 8.83 -1.52 -25.24
CA GLY A 36 8.09 -0.57 -26.09
C GLY A 36 6.83 -0.01 -25.44
N LYS A 37 6.79 0.13 -24.10
CA LYS A 37 5.67 0.73 -23.35
C LYS A 37 5.34 2.15 -23.84
N SER A 38 6.30 3.05 -23.78
CA SER A 38 6.12 4.46 -24.22
C SER A 38 5.76 4.55 -25.71
N THR A 39 6.35 3.69 -26.55
CA THR A 39 6.01 3.60 -27.98
C THR A 39 4.56 3.20 -28.19
N LEU A 40 4.06 2.20 -27.44
CA LEU A 40 2.66 1.78 -27.51
C LEU A 40 1.72 2.91 -27.08
N ILE A 41 2.01 3.58 -25.97
CA ILE A 41 1.20 4.70 -25.49
C ILE A 41 1.18 5.82 -26.53
N GLY A 42 2.34 6.21 -27.05
CA GLY A 42 2.46 7.21 -28.10
C GLY A 42 1.67 6.82 -29.35
N ARG A 43 1.68 5.54 -29.73
CA ARG A 43 0.89 5.02 -30.85
C ARG A 43 -0.61 5.08 -30.60
N LEU A 44 -1.08 4.68 -29.41
CA LEU A 44 -2.48 4.79 -29.02
C LEU A 44 -2.95 6.25 -29.08
N LEU A 45 -2.15 7.20 -28.58
CA LEU A 45 -2.47 8.63 -28.62
C LEU A 45 -2.48 9.20 -30.05
N HIS A 46 -1.54 8.77 -30.89
CA HIS A 46 -1.46 9.16 -32.29
C HIS A 46 -2.66 8.64 -33.09
N ASP A 47 -2.94 7.34 -33.02
CA ASP A 47 -3.95 6.69 -33.85
C ASP A 47 -5.39 7.04 -33.40
N THR A 48 -5.59 7.42 -32.14
CA THR A 48 -6.86 7.97 -31.63
C THR A 48 -7.07 9.45 -31.97
N LYS A 49 -6.14 10.07 -32.72
CA LYS A 49 -6.21 11.46 -33.20
C LYS A 49 -6.34 12.51 -32.08
N MET A 50 -5.82 12.22 -30.89
CA MET A 50 -5.86 13.13 -29.74
C MET A 50 -4.66 14.09 -29.69
N ILE A 51 -3.70 13.96 -30.61
CA ILE A 51 -2.55 14.85 -30.71
C ILE A 51 -2.85 15.94 -31.74
N TYR A 52 -2.90 17.20 -31.29
CA TYR A 52 -3.03 18.37 -32.17
C TYR A 52 -1.85 18.43 -33.16
N GLU A 53 -2.11 18.86 -34.40
CA GLU A 53 -1.12 18.88 -35.49
C GLU A 53 0.18 19.62 -35.13
N ASP A 54 0.09 20.66 -34.28
CA ASP A 54 1.23 21.45 -33.83
C ASP A 54 2.20 20.65 -32.97
N HIS A 55 1.70 19.80 -32.05
CA HIS A 55 2.55 18.92 -31.24
C HIS A 55 3.25 17.87 -32.10
N MET A 56 2.59 17.40 -33.16
CA MET A 56 3.15 16.45 -34.12
C MET A 56 4.32 17.05 -34.91
N ALA A 57 4.26 18.35 -35.23
CA ALA A 57 5.35 19.05 -35.90
C ALA A 57 6.59 19.21 -34.99
N THR A 58 6.39 19.49 -33.70
CA THR A 58 7.48 19.51 -32.71
C THR A 58 8.13 18.14 -32.57
N LEU A 59 7.34 17.06 -32.49
CA LEU A 59 7.85 15.70 -32.41
C LEU A 59 8.66 15.26 -33.62
N LYS A 60 8.25 15.64 -34.83
CA LYS A 60 9.06 15.37 -36.04
C LYS A 60 10.43 16.04 -35.94
N THR A 61 10.47 17.25 -35.40
CA THR A 61 11.70 18.02 -35.22
C THR A 61 12.60 17.39 -34.14
N ASP A 62 12.01 16.95 -33.03
CA ASP A 62 12.74 16.35 -31.91
C ASP A 62 13.18 14.92 -32.22
N SER A 63 12.36 14.13 -32.92
CA SER A 63 12.72 12.79 -33.43
C SER A 63 13.94 12.87 -34.37
N ALA A 64 14.00 13.89 -35.23
CA ALA A 64 15.13 14.10 -36.13
C ALA A 64 16.43 14.53 -35.40
N LYS A 65 16.34 15.08 -34.19
CA LYS A 65 17.50 15.56 -33.40
C LYS A 65 17.98 14.54 -32.36
N MET A 66 17.06 13.82 -31.73
CA MET A 66 17.31 13.01 -30.53
C MET A 66 16.61 11.62 -30.57
N GLY A 67 15.97 11.25 -31.68
CA GLY A 67 15.21 10.00 -31.78
C GLY A 67 16.09 8.74 -31.82
N THR A 68 15.58 7.66 -31.26
CA THR A 68 16.24 6.34 -31.22
C THR A 68 15.82 5.42 -32.38
N THR A 69 14.78 5.82 -33.13
CA THR A 69 14.13 5.01 -34.19
C THR A 69 14.53 5.42 -35.63
N GLY A 70 15.61 6.20 -35.79
CA GLY A 70 16.14 6.59 -37.10
C GLY A 70 15.27 7.63 -37.83
N GLU A 71 14.95 7.40 -39.11
CA GLU A 71 14.09 8.31 -39.91
C GLU A 71 12.60 8.19 -39.57
N LYS A 72 12.20 7.18 -38.78
CA LYS A 72 10.81 7.01 -38.31
C LYS A 72 10.53 7.93 -37.11
N LEU A 73 9.26 8.24 -36.92
CA LEU A 73 8.80 9.15 -35.87
C LEU A 73 8.88 8.44 -34.51
N ASP A 74 9.64 9.00 -33.57
CA ASP A 74 9.84 8.40 -32.25
C ASP A 74 8.69 8.80 -31.31
N LEU A 75 7.66 7.94 -31.29
CA LEU A 75 6.45 8.18 -30.50
C LEU A 75 6.69 8.08 -28.99
N ALA A 76 7.83 7.56 -28.52
CA ALA A 76 8.14 7.54 -27.08
C ALA A 76 8.35 8.95 -26.52
N LEU A 77 8.87 9.88 -27.34
CA LEU A 77 9.12 11.28 -26.96
C LEU A 77 7.86 12.07 -26.60
N LEU A 78 6.67 11.58 -26.97
CA LEU A 78 5.38 12.12 -26.53
C LEU A 78 5.11 11.91 -25.04
N VAL A 79 5.65 10.81 -24.52
CA VAL A 79 5.28 10.25 -23.22
C VAL A 79 6.30 10.62 -22.17
N ASP A 80 7.58 10.66 -22.54
CA ASP A 80 8.70 10.96 -21.63
C ASP A 80 8.76 12.47 -21.31
N GLY A 81 8.33 12.81 -20.10
CA GLY A 81 8.10 14.19 -19.67
C GLY A 81 9.30 14.83 -19.00
N LEU A 82 10.14 14.04 -18.32
CA LEU A 82 11.31 14.54 -17.60
C LEU A 82 12.54 14.58 -18.51
N GLN A 83 13.40 15.58 -18.33
CA GLN A 83 14.67 15.66 -19.07
C GLN A 83 15.56 14.45 -18.80
N ALA A 84 15.59 13.97 -17.55
CA ALA A 84 16.32 12.76 -17.16
C ALA A 84 15.77 11.48 -17.83
N GLU A 85 14.45 11.39 -18.04
CA GLU A 85 13.84 10.27 -18.80
C GLU A 85 14.31 10.28 -20.24
N ARG A 86 14.33 11.46 -20.88
CA ARG A 86 14.77 11.65 -22.27
C ARG A 86 16.26 11.37 -22.48
N GLU A 87 17.10 11.75 -21.52
CA GLU A 87 18.54 11.51 -21.58
C GLU A 87 18.90 10.03 -21.39
N GLN A 88 18.09 9.28 -20.61
CA GLN A 88 18.34 7.87 -20.31
C GLN A 88 17.49 6.89 -21.13
N GLY A 89 16.44 7.36 -21.80
CA GLY A 89 15.51 6.51 -22.57
C GLY A 89 14.67 5.57 -21.69
N ILE A 90 14.38 5.96 -20.44
CA ILE A 90 13.59 5.16 -19.49
C ILE A 90 12.51 6.01 -18.82
N THR A 91 11.35 5.43 -18.52
CA THR A 91 10.32 6.01 -17.64
C THR A 91 10.80 5.94 -16.18
N ILE A 92 10.70 7.04 -15.43
CA ILE A 92 11.16 7.16 -14.04
C ILE A 92 9.98 7.31 -13.07
N ASP A 93 9.01 8.18 -13.40
CA ASP A 93 7.83 8.44 -12.56
C ASP A 93 6.53 8.00 -13.23
N VAL A 94 5.44 7.90 -12.47
CA VAL A 94 4.14 7.53 -13.03
C VAL A 94 3.55 8.71 -13.79
N ALA A 95 3.45 8.59 -15.10
CA ALA A 95 2.80 9.59 -15.93
C ALA A 95 1.36 9.19 -16.23
N TYR A 96 0.39 10.05 -15.89
CA TYR A 96 -1.02 9.84 -16.24
C TYR A 96 -1.35 10.49 -17.59
N ARG A 97 -1.89 9.70 -18.52
CA ARG A 97 -2.36 10.16 -19.83
C ARG A 97 -3.84 9.89 -19.98
N TYR A 98 -4.52 10.79 -20.68
CA TYR A 98 -5.96 10.77 -20.87
C TYR A 98 -6.25 10.68 -22.35
N PHE A 99 -7.08 9.72 -22.74
CA PHE A 99 -7.61 9.67 -24.10
C PHE A 99 -9.04 9.12 -24.07
N SER A 100 -9.76 9.27 -25.16
CA SER A 100 -11.09 8.71 -25.29
C SER A 100 -11.32 8.23 -26.71
N THR A 101 -12.17 7.21 -26.83
CA THR A 101 -12.71 6.76 -28.10
C THR A 101 -14.18 7.13 -28.17
N ASP A 102 -14.85 6.76 -29.26
CA ASP A 102 -16.30 6.94 -29.38
C ASP A 102 -17.07 6.15 -28.31
N LYS A 103 -16.51 5.04 -27.81
CA LYS A 103 -17.17 4.18 -26.83
C LYS A 103 -16.79 4.46 -25.37
N ARG A 104 -15.54 4.81 -25.08
CA ARG A 104 -15.03 4.81 -23.69
C ARG A 104 -13.98 5.89 -23.42
N LYS A 105 -13.87 6.32 -22.16
CA LYS A 105 -12.80 7.21 -21.67
C LYS A 105 -11.71 6.37 -21.00
N PHE A 106 -10.46 6.76 -21.15
CA PHE A 106 -9.32 6.00 -20.65
C PHE A 106 -8.34 6.88 -19.89
N ILE A 107 -7.83 6.34 -18.78
CA ILE A 107 -6.70 6.89 -18.03
C ILE A 107 -5.59 5.84 -18.06
N ILE A 108 -4.46 6.18 -18.66
CA ILE A 108 -3.26 5.34 -18.69
C ILE A 108 -2.32 5.82 -17.60
N ALA A 109 -1.93 4.93 -16.70
CA ALA A 109 -0.77 5.12 -15.83
C ALA A 109 0.44 4.46 -16.50
N ASP A 110 1.38 5.28 -17.00
CA ASP A 110 2.65 4.78 -17.50
C ASP A 110 3.58 4.55 -16.32
N THR A 111 3.95 3.29 -16.07
CA THR A 111 4.79 2.95 -14.92
C THR A 111 6.20 2.54 -15.33
N PRO A 112 7.20 2.95 -14.54
CA PRO A 112 8.59 2.59 -14.79
C PRO A 112 8.78 1.06 -14.73
N GLY A 113 9.55 0.53 -15.68
CA GLY A 113 9.80 -0.92 -15.79
C GLY A 113 11.01 -1.42 -15.00
N HIS A 114 11.77 -0.52 -14.37
CA HIS A 114 13.04 -0.85 -13.72
C HIS A 114 12.85 -1.22 -12.24
N GLU A 115 13.76 -2.06 -11.73
CA GLU A 115 13.61 -2.70 -10.42
C GLU A 115 13.55 -1.73 -9.24
N GLN A 116 14.19 -0.57 -9.39
CA GLN A 116 14.24 0.48 -8.37
C GLN A 116 12.92 1.24 -8.17
N TYR A 117 11.90 0.96 -9.00
CA TYR A 117 10.65 1.71 -9.01
C TYR A 117 9.41 0.86 -8.68
N THR A 118 9.56 -0.22 -7.88
CA THR A 118 8.43 -1.03 -7.38
C THR A 118 7.35 -0.16 -6.74
N ARG A 119 7.76 0.81 -5.91
CA ARG A 119 6.82 1.72 -5.24
C ARG A 119 6.01 2.58 -6.21
N ASN A 120 6.60 3.01 -7.32
CA ASN A 120 5.94 3.84 -8.33
C ASN A 120 4.91 2.98 -9.06
N MET A 121 5.30 1.76 -9.46
CA MET A 121 4.37 0.80 -10.04
C MET A 121 3.21 0.50 -9.08
N ALA A 122 3.49 0.24 -7.79
CA ALA A 122 2.45 -0.06 -6.82
C ALA A 122 1.46 1.10 -6.64
N THR A 123 1.95 2.33 -6.67
CA THR A 123 1.13 3.54 -6.62
C THR A 123 0.22 3.64 -7.84
N GLY A 124 0.76 3.51 -9.06
CA GLY A 124 -0.03 3.56 -10.29
C GLY A 124 -1.03 2.41 -10.41
N ALA A 125 -0.61 1.20 -10.03
CA ALA A 125 -1.40 -0.01 -10.08
C ALA A 125 -2.57 -0.04 -9.07
N SER A 126 -2.46 0.67 -7.94
CA SER A 126 -3.48 0.70 -6.88
C SER A 126 -4.86 1.19 -7.33
N THR A 127 -4.94 1.94 -8.44
CA THR A 127 -6.20 2.47 -9.00
C THR A 127 -6.55 1.86 -10.36
N ALA A 128 -5.72 0.97 -10.87
CA ALA A 128 -5.88 0.37 -12.19
C ALA A 128 -6.86 -0.80 -12.14
N GLN A 129 -7.66 -0.93 -13.20
CA GLN A 129 -8.62 -2.03 -13.37
C GLN A 129 -8.09 -3.06 -14.37
N VAL A 130 -7.25 -2.61 -15.30
CA VAL A 130 -6.61 -3.46 -16.33
C VAL A 130 -5.11 -3.21 -16.31
N ALA A 131 -4.30 -4.27 -16.39
CA ALA A 131 -2.86 -4.17 -16.62
C ALA A 131 -2.52 -4.64 -18.04
N ILE A 132 -1.88 -3.78 -18.83
CA ILE A 132 -1.27 -4.12 -20.11
C ILE A 132 0.19 -4.51 -19.84
N LEU A 133 0.49 -5.80 -19.97
CA LEU A 133 1.83 -6.33 -19.80
C LEU A 133 2.50 -6.51 -21.16
N MET A 134 3.47 -5.66 -21.44
CA MET A 134 4.30 -5.70 -22.64
C MET A 134 5.38 -6.77 -22.50
N ILE A 135 5.59 -7.55 -23.57
CA ILE A 135 6.65 -8.56 -23.68
C ILE A 135 7.31 -8.42 -25.06
N ASP A 136 8.63 -8.21 -25.13
CA ASP A 136 9.38 -8.26 -26.39
C ASP A 136 9.43 -9.70 -26.94
N ALA A 137 8.86 -9.94 -28.12
CA ALA A 137 8.79 -11.26 -28.75
C ALA A 137 10.17 -11.91 -28.96
N ARG A 138 11.23 -11.12 -29.13
CA ARG A 138 12.59 -11.63 -29.28
C ARG A 138 13.14 -12.21 -27.98
N ARG A 139 12.78 -11.61 -26.84
CA ARG A 139 13.29 -11.98 -25.52
C ARG A 139 12.39 -12.98 -24.80
N GLY A 140 11.07 -12.94 -25.03
CA GLY A 140 10.11 -13.78 -24.32
C GLY A 140 9.89 -13.31 -22.87
N VAL A 141 9.45 -14.21 -21.99
CA VAL A 141 9.10 -13.85 -20.60
C VAL A 141 10.37 -13.60 -19.79
N LEU A 142 10.52 -12.39 -19.25
CA LEU A 142 11.65 -12.00 -18.42
C LEU A 142 11.29 -11.97 -16.94
N THR A 143 12.32 -11.88 -16.08
CA THR A 143 12.16 -11.65 -14.64
C THR A 143 11.29 -10.44 -14.33
N GLN A 144 11.47 -9.33 -15.07
CA GLN A 144 10.66 -8.12 -14.92
C GLN A 144 9.18 -8.35 -15.29
N THR A 145 8.89 -9.17 -16.31
CA THR A 145 7.53 -9.59 -16.68
C THR A 145 6.84 -10.33 -15.52
N ARG A 146 7.57 -11.26 -14.89
CA ARG A 146 7.09 -12.04 -13.74
C ARG A 146 6.83 -11.15 -12.53
N ARG A 147 7.76 -10.26 -12.24
CA ARG A 147 7.66 -9.24 -11.17
C ARG A 147 6.44 -8.34 -11.33
N HIS A 148 6.24 -7.74 -12.50
CA HIS A 148 5.11 -6.85 -12.75
C HIS A 148 3.78 -7.59 -12.63
N SER A 149 3.73 -8.84 -13.09
CA SER A 149 2.56 -9.70 -12.94
C SER A 149 2.26 -10.02 -11.48
N TYR A 150 3.28 -10.27 -10.66
CA TYR A 150 3.12 -10.48 -9.22
C TYR A 150 2.59 -9.23 -8.52
N ILE A 151 3.15 -8.05 -8.79
CA ILE A 151 2.68 -6.79 -8.20
C ILE A 151 1.23 -6.48 -8.64
N ALA A 152 0.91 -6.68 -9.91
CA ALA A 152 -0.45 -6.50 -10.43
C ALA A 152 -1.44 -7.44 -9.75
N SER A 153 -1.07 -8.71 -9.57
CA SER A 153 -1.86 -9.71 -8.84
C SER A 153 -2.03 -9.34 -7.36
N LEU A 154 -0.97 -8.87 -6.72
CA LEU A 154 -0.98 -8.49 -5.30
C LEU A 154 -1.89 -7.27 -5.06
N LEU A 155 -1.91 -6.32 -5.99
CA LEU A 155 -2.82 -5.17 -5.99
C LEU A 155 -4.22 -5.52 -6.54
N GLY A 156 -4.43 -6.80 -6.85
CA GLY A 156 -5.71 -7.38 -7.24
C GLY A 156 -6.28 -6.80 -8.53
N ILE A 157 -5.40 -6.43 -9.47
CA ILE A 157 -5.80 -6.16 -10.85
C ILE A 157 -6.26 -7.48 -11.48
N ARG A 158 -7.55 -7.57 -11.81
CA ARG A 158 -8.17 -8.83 -12.26
C ARG A 158 -7.97 -9.11 -13.75
N HIS A 159 -7.93 -8.05 -14.55
CA HIS A 159 -7.86 -8.14 -15.99
C HIS A 159 -6.44 -7.84 -16.48
N ILE A 160 -5.81 -8.82 -17.11
CA ILE A 160 -4.46 -8.67 -17.67
C ILE A 160 -4.51 -8.85 -19.18
N VAL A 161 -3.93 -7.90 -19.91
CA VAL A 161 -3.72 -7.98 -21.35
C VAL A 161 -2.23 -8.11 -21.62
N VAL A 162 -1.79 -9.29 -22.03
CA VAL A 162 -0.41 -9.56 -22.43
C VAL A 162 -0.23 -9.16 -23.89
N ALA A 163 0.47 -8.05 -24.11
CA ALA A 163 0.81 -7.53 -25.43
C ALA A 163 2.20 -8.02 -25.83
N VAL A 164 2.24 -9.03 -26.69
CA VAL A 164 3.50 -9.58 -27.25
C VAL A 164 3.94 -8.66 -28.37
N ASN A 165 4.88 -7.77 -28.06
CA ASN A 165 5.32 -6.68 -28.93
C ASN A 165 6.53 -7.06 -29.78
N LYS A 166 6.80 -6.26 -30.82
CA LYS A 166 7.90 -6.42 -31.79
C LYS A 166 7.79 -7.70 -32.62
N MET A 167 6.56 -8.10 -32.96
CA MET A 167 6.31 -9.24 -33.83
C MET A 167 6.93 -9.06 -35.23
N ASP A 168 7.12 -7.82 -35.67
CA ASP A 168 7.82 -7.45 -36.90
C ASP A 168 9.29 -7.92 -36.93
N LEU A 169 9.94 -8.04 -35.76
CA LEU A 169 11.33 -8.49 -35.65
C LEU A 169 11.49 -10.01 -35.55
N VAL A 170 10.39 -10.75 -35.47
CA VAL A 170 10.34 -12.22 -35.45
C VAL A 170 9.48 -12.75 -36.59
N ASP A 171 9.45 -12.00 -37.70
CA ASP A 171 8.75 -12.33 -38.94
C ASP A 171 7.27 -12.71 -38.74
N PHE A 172 6.62 -12.12 -37.73
CA PHE A 172 5.23 -12.37 -37.36
C PHE A 172 4.91 -13.86 -37.07
N SER A 173 5.89 -14.60 -36.54
CA SER A 173 5.79 -16.05 -36.26
C SER A 173 4.71 -16.41 -35.22
N GLU A 174 3.78 -17.28 -35.62
CA GLU A 174 2.75 -17.86 -34.74
C GLU A 174 3.34 -18.75 -33.66
N ASP A 175 4.31 -19.59 -34.02
CA ASP A 175 4.98 -20.51 -33.09
C ASP A 175 5.63 -19.73 -31.94
N ARG A 176 6.36 -18.65 -32.26
CA ARG A 176 7.02 -17.82 -31.25
C ARG A 176 6.02 -17.15 -30.31
N PHE A 177 4.88 -16.70 -30.83
CA PHE A 177 3.81 -16.14 -30.01
C PHE A 177 3.22 -17.20 -29.06
N ASN A 178 2.98 -18.42 -29.55
CA ASN A 178 2.42 -19.50 -28.75
C ASN A 178 3.39 -19.98 -27.65
N GLU A 179 4.70 -20.05 -27.92
CA GLU A 179 5.72 -20.35 -26.91
C GLU A 179 5.65 -19.35 -25.73
N ILE A 180 5.63 -18.05 -26.03
CA ILE A 180 5.58 -17.00 -25.00
C ILE A 180 4.27 -17.07 -24.23
N ARG A 181 3.16 -17.33 -24.93
CA ARG A 181 1.84 -17.48 -24.32
C ARG A 181 1.80 -18.64 -23.33
N GLU A 182 2.30 -19.81 -23.71
CA GLU A 182 2.32 -20.98 -22.85
C GLU A 182 3.23 -20.78 -21.63
N GLU A 183 4.42 -20.20 -21.82
CA GLU A 183 5.32 -19.87 -20.72
C GLU A 183 4.65 -18.91 -19.72
N TYR A 184 4.01 -17.86 -20.22
CA TYR A 184 3.33 -16.88 -19.36
C TYR A 184 2.13 -17.49 -18.63
N LEU A 185 1.31 -18.30 -19.29
CA LEU A 185 0.16 -18.96 -18.67
C LEU A 185 0.60 -19.90 -17.53
N ALA A 186 1.67 -20.66 -17.72
CA ALA A 186 2.23 -21.53 -16.68
C ALA A 186 2.71 -20.74 -15.45
N PHE A 187 3.24 -19.55 -15.66
CA PHE A 187 3.61 -18.64 -14.58
C PHE A 187 2.39 -18.01 -13.91
N ALA A 188 1.45 -17.46 -14.68
CA ALA A 188 0.28 -16.75 -14.18
C ALA A 188 -0.67 -17.64 -13.37
N ALA A 189 -0.74 -18.94 -13.70
CA ALA A 189 -1.48 -19.93 -12.91
C ALA A 189 -0.99 -20.02 -11.45
N LYS A 190 0.31 -19.81 -11.19
CA LYS A 190 0.88 -19.80 -9.83
C LYS A 190 0.44 -18.58 -9.01
N LEU A 191 0.04 -17.51 -9.68
CA LEU A 191 -0.43 -16.26 -9.07
C LEU A 191 -1.95 -16.24 -8.88
N GLY A 192 -2.69 -17.21 -9.43
CA GLY A 192 -4.16 -17.22 -9.38
C GLY A 192 -4.81 -16.19 -10.31
N LEU A 193 -4.12 -15.75 -11.35
CA LEU A 193 -4.63 -14.82 -12.36
C LEU A 193 -5.55 -15.55 -13.35
N ASN A 194 -6.80 -15.10 -13.48
CA ASN A 194 -7.84 -15.83 -14.21
C ASN A 194 -8.26 -15.18 -15.55
N ASP A 195 -8.35 -13.85 -15.64
CA ASP A 195 -8.69 -13.16 -16.90
C ASP A 195 -7.43 -12.60 -17.56
N ILE A 196 -6.83 -13.42 -18.43
CA ILE A 196 -5.62 -13.08 -19.18
C ILE A 196 -5.92 -13.16 -20.67
N ARG A 197 -5.70 -12.07 -21.39
CA ARG A 197 -5.89 -11.96 -22.85
C ARG A 197 -4.55 -11.72 -23.51
N PHE A 198 -4.30 -12.35 -24.65
CA PHE A 198 -3.06 -12.21 -25.39
C PHE A 198 -3.29 -11.51 -26.72
N VAL A 199 -2.41 -10.57 -27.07
CA VAL A 199 -2.45 -9.86 -28.35
C VAL A 199 -1.04 -9.77 -28.92
N PRO A 200 -0.77 -10.33 -30.11
CA PRO A 200 0.48 -10.10 -30.82
C PRO A 200 0.41 -8.74 -31.51
N ILE A 201 1.34 -7.84 -31.20
CA ILE A 201 1.36 -6.47 -31.70
C ILE A 201 2.73 -6.08 -32.26
N SER A 202 2.72 -5.04 -33.09
CA SER A 202 3.90 -4.20 -33.31
C SER A 202 3.52 -2.76 -32.96
N ALA A 203 4.02 -2.24 -31.85
CA ALA A 203 3.74 -0.87 -31.42
C ALA A 203 4.30 0.17 -32.40
N LEU A 204 5.41 -0.14 -33.08
CA LEU A 204 6.06 0.73 -34.05
C LEU A 204 5.28 0.80 -35.36
N GLU A 205 4.92 -0.36 -35.93
CA GLU A 205 4.20 -0.44 -37.22
C GLU A 205 2.69 -0.21 -37.05
N GLY A 206 2.14 -0.49 -35.86
CA GLY A 206 0.74 -0.35 -35.50
C GLY A 206 -0.11 -1.60 -35.70
N ASP A 207 0.51 -2.74 -36.02
CA ASP A 207 -0.16 -4.03 -36.18
C ASP A 207 -0.90 -4.44 -34.90
N ASN A 208 -2.21 -4.73 -35.01
CA ASN A 208 -3.10 -5.14 -33.92
C ASN A 208 -3.20 -4.17 -32.73
N VAL A 209 -2.73 -2.92 -32.86
CA VAL A 209 -2.87 -1.89 -31.81
C VAL A 209 -4.28 -1.30 -31.84
N VAL A 210 -4.63 -0.60 -32.92
CA VAL A 210 -5.99 -0.07 -33.14
C VAL A 210 -6.74 -0.91 -34.17
N ASN A 211 -6.08 -1.22 -35.28
CA ASN A 211 -6.65 -1.97 -36.39
C ASN A 211 -6.04 -3.37 -36.46
N ARG A 212 -6.82 -4.33 -36.97
CA ARG A 212 -6.35 -5.70 -37.20
C ARG A 212 -5.23 -5.71 -38.25
N SER A 213 -4.17 -6.44 -37.95
CA SER A 213 -3.02 -6.62 -38.83
C SER A 213 -3.34 -7.50 -40.03
N LYS A 214 -2.75 -7.18 -41.18
CA LYS A 214 -2.73 -8.05 -42.37
C LYS A 214 -1.54 -9.02 -42.36
N ASN A 215 -0.51 -8.73 -41.57
CA ASN A 215 0.73 -9.50 -41.49
C ASN A 215 0.60 -10.75 -40.60
N MET A 216 -0.42 -10.78 -39.73
CA MET A 216 -0.73 -11.91 -38.83
C MET A 216 -2.12 -12.50 -39.13
N PRO A 217 -2.35 -13.13 -40.30
CA PRO A 217 -3.66 -13.68 -40.66
C PRO A 217 -4.08 -14.85 -39.76
N TRP A 218 -3.11 -15.52 -39.13
CA TRP A 218 -3.34 -16.59 -38.16
C TRP A 218 -3.98 -16.10 -36.85
N PHE A 219 -3.77 -14.83 -36.47
CA PHE A 219 -4.34 -14.27 -35.26
C PHE A 219 -5.81 -13.91 -35.47
N ASN A 220 -6.69 -14.64 -34.77
CA ASN A 220 -8.15 -14.46 -34.81
C ASN A 220 -8.73 -13.66 -33.64
N GLY A 221 -7.89 -13.21 -32.71
CA GLY A 221 -8.31 -12.39 -31.58
C GLY A 221 -8.62 -10.94 -31.95
N LEU A 222 -9.07 -10.19 -30.96
CA LEU A 222 -9.37 -8.77 -31.08
C LEU A 222 -8.07 -7.94 -31.01
N PRO A 223 -7.98 -6.81 -31.74
CA PRO A 223 -6.94 -5.81 -31.53
C PRO A 223 -6.95 -5.26 -30.10
N LEU A 224 -5.82 -4.70 -29.67
CA LEU A 224 -5.66 -4.17 -28.31
C LEU A 224 -6.73 -3.12 -27.96
N MET A 225 -6.98 -2.16 -28.84
CA MET A 225 -7.98 -1.11 -28.59
C MET A 225 -9.38 -1.68 -28.40
N GLU A 226 -9.78 -2.65 -29.22
CA GLU A 226 -11.10 -3.27 -29.12
C GLU A 226 -11.25 -4.07 -27.82
N ILE A 227 -10.18 -4.70 -27.34
CA ILE A 227 -10.16 -5.33 -26.01
C ILE A 227 -10.40 -4.26 -24.93
N LEU A 228 -9.67 -3.15 -24.96
CA LEU A 228 -9.84 -2.08 -23.96
C LEU A 228 -11.25 -1.46 -23.98
N GLU A 229 -11.87 -1.36 -25.15
CA GLU A 229 -13.26 -0.90 -25.29
C GLU A 229 -14.29 -1.90 -24.76
N THR A 230 -14.00 -3.20 -24.78
CA THR A 230 -14.96 -4.27 -24.47
C THR A 230 -14.77 -4.94 -23.11
N VAL A 231 -13.66 -4.69 -22.41
CA VAL A 231 -13.44 -5.21 -21.04
C VAL A 231 -14.50 -4.66 -20.09
N GLU A 232 -15.33 -5.55 -19.54
CA GLU A 232 -16.41 -5.24 -18.60
C GLU A 232 -15.90 -5.15 -17.15
N VAL A 233 -15.39 -3.98 -16.75
CA VAL A 233 -14.95 -3.75 -15.35
C VAL A 233 -16.10 -3.51 -14.38
N GLY A 234 -17.30 -3.16 -14.90
CA GLY A 234 -18.48 -2.92 -14.07
C GLY A 234 -18.93 -4.15 -13.28
N ARG A 235 -18.66 -5.37 -13.79
CA ARG A 235 -18.99 -6.63 -13.12
C ARG A 235 -18.11 -6.92 -11.89
N ASP A 236 -16.97 -6.25 -11.78
CA ASP A 236 -16.08 -6.41 -10.63
C ASP A 236 -16.54 -5.66 -9.39
N LYS A 237 -17.48 -4.72 -9.56
CA LYS A 237 -18.06 -3.97 -8.46
C LYS A 237 -18.78 -4.90 -7.51
N ASN A 238 -18.32 -4.94 -6.26
CA ASN A 238 -18.98 -5.70 -5.21
C ASN A 238 -20.29 -4.99 -4.83
N LEU A 239 -21.43 -5.51 -5.31
CA LEU A 239 -22.77 -4.99 -5.01
C LEU A 239 -23.46 -5.74 -3.86
N GLU A 240 -22.86 -6.82 -3.36
CA GLU A 240 -23.46 -7.69 -2.35
C GLU A 240 -23.10 -7.25 -0.92
N HIS A 241 -21.82 -6.92 -0.70
CA HIS A 241 -21.28 -6.71 0.64
C HIS A 241 -21.32 -5.23 1.00
N PHE A 242 -22.36 -4.78 1.71
CA PHE A 242 -22.47 -3.36 2.06
C PHE A 242 -21.41 -2.93 3.06
N ARG A 243 -20.59 -1.96 2.65
CA ARG A 243 -19.58 -1.29 3.49
C ARG A 243 -19.69 0.21 3.26
N PHE A 244 -20.06 0.94 4.31
CA PHE A 244 -20.15 2.39 4.28
C PHE A 244 -19.27 3.00 5.39
N PRO A 245 -18.00 3.32 5.08
CA PRO A 245 -17.11 3.97 6.02
C PRO A 245 -17.54 5.43 6.23
N VAL A 246 -17.83 5.78 7.48
CA VAL A 246 -18.31 7.12 7.84
C VAL A 246 -17.15 8.10 7.82
N GLN A 247 -17.22 9.06 6.90
CA GLN A 247 -16.18 10.09 6.72
C GLN A 247 -16.49 11.34 7.56
N TYR A 248 -17.77 11.65 7.73
CA TYR A 248 -18.23 12.84 8.42
C TYR A 248 -19.62 12.65 9.04
N VAL A 249 -19.86 13.26 10.19
CA VAL A 249 -21.18 13.29 10.83
C VAL A 249 -21.75 14.69 10.66
N ASN A 250 -22.81 14.81 9.87
CA ASN A 250 -23.46 16.07 9.55
C ASN A 250 -24.65 16.31 10.49
N ARG A 251 -24.61 17.43 11.23
CA ARG A 251 -25.67 17.86 12.14
C ARG A 251 -25.90 19.38 12.00
N PRO A 252 -26.60 19.82 10.94
CA PRO A 252 -26.84 21.23 10.68
C PRO A 252 -27.88 21.83 11.65
N ASN A 253 -28.74 21.00 12.25
CA ASN A 253 -29.72 21.41 13.26
C ASN A 253 -30.05 20.24 14.20
N LEU A 254 -30.89 20.47 15.22
CA LEU A 254 -31.23 19.47 16.24
C LEU A 254 -32.00 18.26 15.67
N ASN A 255 -32.72 18.42 14.55
CA ASN A 255 -33.62 17.43 13.98
C ASN A 255 -33.00 16.60 12.84
N PHE A 256 -31.78 16.94 12.42
CA PHE A 256 -31.09 16.24 11.33
C PHE A 256 -29.75 15.72 11.81
N ARG A 257 -29.57 14.40 11.73
CA ARG A 257 -28.29 13.73 11.91
C ARG A 257 -28.07 12.80 10.73
N GLY A 258 -27.10 13.12 9.90
CA GLY A 258 -26.72 12.34 8.73
C GLY A 258 -25.27 11.88 8.80
N PHE A 259 -25.00 10.69 8.29
CA PHE A 259 -23.67 10.11 8.21
C PHE A 259 -23.22 10.17 6.76
N CYS A 260 -22.22 11.01 6.49
CA CYS A 260 -21.70 11.25 5.15
C CYS A 260 -20.51 10.32 4.88
N GLY A 261 -20.49 9.77 3.68
CA GLY A 261 -19.41 8.90 3.22
C GLY A 261 -19.61 8.49 1.77
N THR A 262 -18.62 7.78 1.24
CA THR A 262 -18.70 7.11 -0.06
C THR A 262 -18.96 5.64 0.19
N ILE A 263 -19.94 5.05 -0.49
CA ILE A 263 -20.20 3.61 -0.38
C ILE A 263 -18.98 2.87 -0.94
N ALA A 264 -18.28 2.14 -0.08
CA ALA A 264 -17.06 1.42 -0.42
C ALA A 264 -17.38 0.12 -1.16
N SER A 265 -18.52 -0.51 -0.83
CA SER A 265 -19.08 -1.65 -1.55
C SER A 265 -20.53 -1.87 -1.16
N GLY A 266 -21.21 -2.69 -1.93
CA GLY A 266 -22.59 -3.08 -1.74
C GLY A 266 -23.59 -2.06 -2.27
N LEU A 267 -24.82 -2.27 -1.84
CA LEU A 267 -25.99 -1.49 -2.20
C LEU A 267 -26.83 -1.29 -0.96
N ILE A 268 -27.51 -0.15 -0.87
CA ILE A 268 -28.35 0.19 0.27
C ILE A 268 -29.61 0.91 -0.18
N ARG A 269 -30.73 0.62 0.48
CA ARG A 269 -32.03 1.25 0.27
C ARG A 269 -32.60 1.78 1.58
N PRO A 270 -33.47 2.80 1.55
CA PRO A 270 -34.31 3.14 2.70
C PRO A 270 -35.09 1.91 3.19
N GLY A 271 -35.07 1.68 4.50
CA GLY A 271 -35.69 0.51 5.14
C GLY A 271 -34.72 -0.65 5.40
N ASP A 272 -33.50 -0.64 4.86
CA ASP A 272 -32.51 -1.68 5.12
C ASP A 272 -31.95 -1.59 6.54
N LYS A 273 -31.70 -2.76 7.15
CA LYS A 273 -31.04 -2.84 8.47
C LYS A 273 -29.53 -2.67 8.31
N VAL A 274 -28.95 -1.87 9.20
CA VAL A 274 -27.52 -1.62 9.25
C VAL A 274 -26.99 -1.80 10.67
N MET A 275 -25.71 -2.13 10.78
CA MET A 275 -24.97 -2.20 12.02
C MET A 275 -23.77 -1.27 11.96
N ALA A 276 -23.55 -0.51 13.02
CA ALA A 276 -22.35 0.31 13.19
C ALA A 276 -21.23 -0.51 13.84
N LEU A 277 -20.07 -0.55 13.21
CA LEU A 277 -18.85 -1.14 13.74
C LEU A 277 -17.87 -0.03 14.15
N PRO A 278 -17.17 -0.17 15.30
CA PRO A 278 -17.05 -1.39 16.12
C PRO A 278 -18.12 -1.56 17.22
N SER A 279 -19.05 -0.61 17.39
CA SER A 279 -20.00 -0.61 18.53
C SER A 279 -21.07 -1.72 18.49
N ARG A 280 -21.28 -2.34 17.33
CA ARG A 280 -22.29 -3.37 17.02
C ARG A 280 -23.73 -2.93 17.29
N ARG A 281 -23.98 -1.63 17.37
CA ARG A 281 -25.35 -1.10 17.47
C ARG A 281 -26.03 -1.20 16.12
N THR A 282 -27.26 -1.66 16.11
CA THR A 282 -28.07 -1.80 14.90
C THR A 282 -29.09 -0.67 14.80
N SER A 283 -29.46 -0.33 13.57
CA SER A 283 -30.51 0.63 13.24
C SER A 283 -31.05 0.30 11.84
N THR A 284 -32.04 1.05 11.39
CA THR A 284 -32.56 1.00 10.01
C THR A 284 -32.23 2.29 9.26
N VAL A 285 -31.93 2.20 7.97
CA VAL A 285 -31.75 3.37 7.10
C VAL A 285 -33.10 4.05 6.90
N LYS A 286 -33.18 5.33 7.22
CA LYS A 286 -34.41 6.12 7.06
C LYS A 286 -34.48 6.74 5.67
N GLU A 287 -33.45 7.48 5.28
CA GLU A 287 -33.36 8.18 4.00
C GLU A 287 -31.91 8.22 3.52
N ILE A 288 -31.73 8.18 2.20
CA ILE A 288 -30.46 8.40 1.51
C ILE A 288 -30.53 9.79 0.88
N VAL A 289 -29.68 10.71 1.34
CA VAL A 289 -29.72 12.12 0.95
C VAL A 289 -28.49 12.47 0.12
N THR A 290 -28.69 13.14 -1.01
CA THR A 290 -27.64 13.71 -1.87
C THR A 290 -27.89 15.19 -2.13
N PHE A 291 -26.96 15.85 -2.83
CA PHE A 291 -27.14 17.25 -3.23
C PHE A 291 -28.36 17.44 -4.14
N ASP A 292 -28.61 16.50 -5.05
CA ASP A 292 -29.70 16.55 -6.03
C ASP A 292 -31.05 16.04 -5.47
N GLY A 293 -31.10 15.68 -4.19
CA GLY A 293 -32.29 15.17 -3.50
C GLY A 293 -32.10 13.78 -2.90
N ASN A 294 -33.21 13.18 -2.47
CA ASN A 294 -33.20 11.85 -1.87
C ASN A 294 -33.18 10.77 -2.94
N LEU A 295 -32.49 9.67 -2.66
CA LEU A 295 -32.40 8.50 -3.52
C LEU A 295 -33.17 7.32 -2.94
N ASP A 296 -33.81 6.54 -3.80
CA ASP A 296 -34.46 5.27 -3.44
C ASP A 296 -33.44 4.13 -3.24
N GLU A 297 -32.24 4.29 -3.79
CA GLU A 297 -31.17 3.31 -3.74
C GLU A 297 -29.82 4.01 -3.94
N ALA A 298 -28.79 3.52 -3.26
CA ALA A 298 -27.42 3.91 -3.52
C ALA A 298 -26.47 2.72 -3.56
N TYR A 299 -25.41 2.83 -4.35
CA TYR A 299 -24.45 1.76 -4.61
C TYR A 299 -23.00 2.27 -4.55
N ILE A 300 -22.05 1.34 -4.62
CA ILE A 300 -20.60 1.60 -4.62
C ILE A 300 -20.17 2.82 -5.46
N ASP A 301 -19.19 3.56 -4.93
CA ASP A 301 -18.63 4.83 -5.45
C ASP A 301 -19.53 6.07 -5.32
N GLN A 302 -20.81 5.93 -4.93
CA GLN A 302 -21.66 7.09 -4.68
C GLN A 302 -21.37 7.72 -3.32
N ALA A 303 -21.18 9.04 -3.32
CA ALA A 303 -21.09 9.84 -2.11
C ALA A 303 -22.50 10.22 -1.64
N VAL A 304 -22.89 9.73 -0.47
CA VAL A 304 -24.25 9.89 0.06
C VAL A 304 -24.22 10.26 1.54
N THR A 305 -25.34 10.80 2.01
CA THR A 305 -25.61 10.99 3.44
C THR A 305 -26.71 10.04 3.87
N LEU A 306 -26.40 9.10 4.75
CA LEU A 306 -27.38 8.18 5.31
C LEU A 306 -27.96 8.77 6.60
N THR A 307 -29.28 8.79 6.70
CA THR A 307 -29.98 9.06 7.96
C THR A 307 -30.52 7.75 8.51
N LEU A 308 -30.56 7.64 9.84
CA LEU A 308 -30.97 6.43 10.54
C LEU A 308 -32.26 6.67 11.31
N ALA A 309 -33.04 5.60 11.52
CA ALA A 309 -34.28 5.65 12.30
C ALA A 309 -34.00 5.86 13.80
N ASP A 310 -32.95 5.23 14.31
CA ASP A 310 -32.57 5.26 15.72
C ASP A 310 -31.36 6.18 15.95
N GLU A 311 -31.32 6.85 17.11
CA GLU A 311 -30.15 7.62 17.52
C GLU A 311 -29.07 6.71 18.09
N ILE A 312 -28.29 6.08 17.21
CA ILE A 312 -27.10 5.31 17.58
C ILE A 312 -25.85 6.19 17.57
N ASP A 313 -24.85 5.80 18.37
CA ASP A 313 -23.58 6.53 18.45
C ASP A 313 -22.64 6.02 17.38
N ILE A 314 -22.28 6.92 16.46
CA ILE A 314 -21.46 6.68 15.28
C ILE A 314 -20.59 7.92 15.08
N SER A 315 -19.30 7.69 14.89
CA SER A 315 -18.28 8.70 14.67
C SER A 315 -17.54 8.49 13.35
N ARG A 316 -16.72 9.47 12.96
CA ARG A 316 -15.81 9.32 11.81
C ARG A 316 -14.86 8.14 12.05
N GLY A 317 -14.70 7.29 11.04
CA GLY A 317 -13.87 6.09 11.11
C GLY A 317 -14.66 4.83 11.47
N ASP A 318 -15.90 4.97 11.94
CA ASP A 318 -16.82 3.84 12.07
C ASP A 318 -17.30 3.39 10.69
N MET A 319 -17.78 2.14 10.62
CA MET A 319 -18.29 1.56 9.38
C MET A 319 -19.71 1.06 9.59
N LEU A 320 -20.63 1.48 8.71
CA LEU A 320 -21.96 0.89 8.62
C LEU A 320 -21.91 -0.32 7.68
N VAL A 321 -22.47 -1.44 8.12
CA VAL A 321 -22.46 -2.73 7.41
C VAL A 321 -23.82 -3.42 7.50
N THR A 322 -24.07 -4.39 6.64
CA THR A 322 -25.22 -5.30 6.79
C THR A 322 -24.98 -6.23 7.98
N PRO A 323 -25.91 -6.38 8.94
CA PRO A 323 -25.71 -7.19 10.14
C PRO A 323 -25.39 -8.68 9.89
N GLU A 324 -25.83 -9.24 8.77
CA GLU A 324 -25.63 -10.65 8.41
C GLU A 324 -24.33 -10.88 7.62
N ASP A 325 -23.63 -9.81 7.23
CA ASP A 325 -22.38 -9.84 6.48
C ASP A 325 -21.34 -8.94 7.16
N GLU A 326 -20.87 -9.38 8.32
CA GLU A 326 -19.89 -8.64 9.10
C GLU A 326 -18.48 -8.76 8.49
N PRO A 327 -17.74 -7.65 8.33
CA PRO A 327 -16.30 -7.70 8.15
C PRO A 327 -15.60 -8.17 9.44
N GLU A 328 -14.30 -8.43 9.35
CA GLU A 328 -13.51 -8.74 10.53
C GLU A 328 -13.32 -7.48 11.38
N VAL A 329 -13.43 -7.63 12.71
CA VAL A 329 -13.20 -6.54 13.67
C VAL A 329 -12.12 -6.96 14.64
N GLY A 330 -11.01 -6.22 14.63
CA GLY A 330 -9.88 -6.52 15.49
C GLY A 330 -8.83 -5.44 15.46
N ASN A 331 -7.89 -5.51 16.39
CA ASN A 331 -6.71 -4.65 16.40
C ASN A 331 -5.47 -5.39 15.89
N ARG A 332 -5.63 -6.59 15.33
CA ARG A 332 -4.52 -7.43 14.85
C ARG A 332 -4.88 -8.11 13.55
N PHE A 333 -4.01 -7.97 12.56
CA PHE A 333 -4.17 -8.60 11.25
C PHE A 333 -2.84 -8.84 10.57
N LYS A 334 -2.84 -9.80 9.64
CA LYS A 334 -1.77 -10.06 8.68
C LYS A 334 -2.00 -9.21 7.44
N ALA A 335 -0.98 -8.54 6.95
CA ALA A 335 -1.07 -7.76 5.72
C ALA A 335 0.23 -7.83 4.91
N ASN A 336 0.10 -7.85 3.60
CA ASN A 336 1.23 -7.64 2.69
C ASN A 336 1.56 -6.14 2.68
N ILE A 337 2.77 -5.76 3.07
CA ILE A 337 3.24 -4.38 3.07
C ILE A 337 4.24 -4.20 1.92
N VAL A 338 4.00 -3.20 1.09
CA VAL A 338 4.98 -2.65 0.13
C VAL A 338 5.68 -1.48 0.82
N TRP A 339 6.98 -1.62 1.10
CA TRP A 339 7.75 -0.57 1.76
C TRP A 339 8.30 0.45 0.77
N MET A 340 8.14 1.73 1.07
CA MET A 340 8.39 2.83 0.12
C MET A 340 9.47 3.81 0.58
N ALA A 341 9.82 3.79 1.87
CA ALA A 341 10.82 4.67 2.46
C ALA A 341 12.23 4.09 2.41
N ASP A 342 13.24 4.97 2.29
CA ASP A 342 14.65 4.57 2.27
C ASP A 342 15.11 4.02 3.61
N ALA A 343 14.57 4.54 4.71
CA ALA A 343 14.78 3.98 6.04
C ALA A 343 13.99 2.66 6.15
N SER A 344 14.67 1.57 6.49
CA SER A 344 14.06 0.24 6.57
C SER A 344 12.93 0.17 7.61
N LEU A 345 11.92 -0.64 7.33
CA LEU A 345 10.86 -0.95 8.30
C LEU A 345 11.48 -1.68 9.49
N GLN A 346 11.29 -1.11 10.68
CA GLN A 346 11.71 -1.73 11.94
C GLN A 346 10.51 -2.31 12.69
N THR A 347 10.63 -3.56 13.12
CA THR A 347 9.64 -4.22 14.01
C THR A 347 9.57 -3.51 15.37
N GLY A 348 8.39 -3.47 15.99
CA GLY A 348 8.16 -2.82 17.29
C GLY A 348 8.13 -1.30 17.28
N ARG A 349 8.56 -0.63 16.20
CA ARG A 349 8.42 0.83 16.04
C ARG A 349 6.95 1.21 15.85
N LEU A 350 6.54 2.32 16.44
CA LEU A 350 5.19 2.86 16.30
C LEU A 350 5.04 3.66 15.00
N TYR A 351 4.03 3.32 14.21
CA TYR A 351 3.62 4.02 12.99
C TYR A 351 2.17 4.44 13.11
N ASP A 352 1.77 5.44 12.32
CA ASP A 352 0.35 5.75 12.13
C ASP A 352 -0.18 4.97 10.92
N ILE A 353 -1.33 4.35 11.09
CA ILE A 353 -2.01 3.51 10.12
C ILE A 353 -3.31 4.20 9.74
N LYS A 354 -3.52 4.37 8.44
CA LYS A 354 -4.74 4.97 7.90
C LYS A 354 -5.44 3.99 6.96
N LEU A 355 -6.63 3.56 7.35
CA LEU A 355 -7.52 2.68 6.58
C LEU A 355 -8.79 3.48 6.27
N GLY A 356 -8.95 3.91 5.01
CA GLY A 356 -10.04 4.81 4.62
C GLY A 356 -10.11 6.08 5.50
N PRO A 357 -11.25 6.38 6.16
CA PRO A 357 -11.37 7.50 7.09
C PRO A 357 -10.83 7.22 8.50
N THR A 358 -10.53 5.96 8.84
CA THR A 358 -10.06 5.52 10.15
C THR A 358 -8.55 5.77 10.28
N PHE A 359 -8.15 6.37 11.39
CA PHE A 359 -6.76 6.71 11.68
C PHE A 359 -6.39 6.21 13.08
N THR A 360 -5.38 5.36 13.16
CA THR A 360 -4.95 4.72 14.42
C THR A 360 -3.45 4.52 14.42
N SER A 361 -2.82 4.47 15.58
CA SER A 361 -1.42 4.08 15.67
C SER A 361 -1.29 2.56 15.80
N GLY A 362 -0.16 2.00 15.36
CA GLY A 362 0.12 0.58 15.46
C GLY A 362 1.61 0.27 15.33
N THR A 363 1.96 -0.99 15.57
CA THR A 363 3.32 -1.52 15.38
C THR A 363 3.29 -2.72 14.46
N VAL A 364 4.39 -2.90 13.71
CA VAL A 364 4.66 -4.16 13.04
C VAL A 364 5.32 -5.09 14.05
N ARG A 365 4.63 -6.15 14.46
CA ARG A 365 5.13 -7.11 15.47
C ARG A 365 6.18 -8.03 14.86
N LYS A 366 5.86 -8.60 13.71
CA LYS A 366 6.66 -9.64 13.06
C LYS A 366 6.52 -9.53 11.55
N ILE A 367 7.59 -9.82 10.83
CA ILE A 367 7.57 -10.06 9.39
C ILE A 367 7.67 -11.57 9.21
N HIS A 368 6.65 -12.22 8.62
CA HIS A 368 6.62 -13.67 8.42
C HIS A 368 7.57 -14.08 7.31
N TYR A 369 7.48 -13.40 6.17
CA TYR A 369 8.40 -13.57 5.07
C TYR A 369 8.46 -12.30 4.22
N GLN A 370 9.61 -12.08 3.60
CA GLN A 370 9.78 -11.15 2.48
C GLN A 370 9.72 -11.96 1.19
N THR A 371 8.95 -11.49 0.21
CA THR A 371 8.88 -12.12 -1.10
C THR A 371 9.83 -11.41 -2.03
N ASP A 372 10.80 -12.15 -2.56
CA ASP A 372 11.62 -11.66 -3.66
C ASP A 372 10.73 -11.52 -4.89
N VAL A 373 10.58 -10.28 -5.37
CA VAL A 373 9.67 -9.95 -6.47
C VAL A 373 10.16 -10.52 -7.81
N ASN A 374 11.45 -10.83 -7.92
CA ASN A 374 12.10 -11.35 -9.11
C ASN A 374 11.99 -12.88 -9.20
N THR A 375 12.19 -13.59 -8.09
CA THR A 375 12.18 -15.07 -8.06
C THR A 375 10.88 -15.67 -7.53
N LEU A 376 10.06 -14.86 -6.83
CA LEU A 376 8.93 -15.28 -6.00
C LEU A 376 9.31 -16.17 -4.80
N GLU A 377 10.60 -16.28 -4.48
CA GLU A 377 11.06 -16.99 -3.29
C GLU A 377 10.71 -16.20 -2.02
N GLN A 378 10.38 -16.94 -0.96
CA GLN A 378 9.99 -16.36 0.32
C GLN A 378 11.14 -16.51 1.33
N ASN A 379 11.73 -15.38 1.71
CA ASN A 379 12.72 -15.29 2.77
C ASN A 379 12.02 -15.19 4.11
N ALA A 380 12.08 -16.25 4.92
CA ALA A 380 11.34 -16.32 6.18
C ALA A 380 11.97 -15.48 7.30
N ASN A 381 11.12 -14.86 8.11
CA ASN A 381 11.44 -14.10 9.33
C ASN A 381 12.58 -13.06 9.21
N PRO A 382 12.51 -12.11 8.25
CA PRO A 382 13.48 -11.02 8.22
C PRO A 382 13.20 -10.02 9.36
N ASP A 383 14.26 -9.44 9.92
CA ASP A 383 14.14 -8.42 10.98
C ASP A 383 13.79 -7.02 10.45
N LEU A 384 14.05 -6.79 9.16
CA LEU A 384 13.92 -5.50 8.48
C LEU A 384 13.31 -5.69 7.09
N LEU A 385 12.59 -4.68 6.60
CA LEU A 385 12.13 -4.59 5.21
C LEU A 385 12.76 -3.34 4.57
N GLN A 386 13.50 -3.50 3.49
CA GLN A 386 14.15 -2.42 2.75
C GLN A 386 13.18 -1.75 1.76
N VAL A 387 13.60 -0.61 1.19
CA VAL A 387 12.83 0.08 0.15
C VAL A 387 12.52 -0.86 -1.01
N ASN A 388 11.30 -0.76 -1.55
CA ASN A 388 10.77 -1.57 -2.65
C ASN A 388 10.56 -3.07 -2.35
N GLU A 389 10.82 -3.52 -1.12
CA GLU A 389 10.53 -4.89 -0.72
C GLU A 389 9.06 -5.05 -0.31
N ILE A 390 8.58 -6.29 -0.46
CA ILE A 390 7.22 -6.68 -0.14
C ILE A 390 7.29 -7.81 0.88
N GLY A 391 6.61 -7.65 2.01
CA GLY A 391 6.60 -8.67 3.06
C GLY A 391 5.23 -8.86 3.69
N LEU A 392 4.95 -10.10 4.11
CA LEU A 392 3.78 -10.41 4.92
C LEU A 392 4.08 -10.09 6.39
N CYS A 393 3.36 -9.13 6.94
CA CYS A 393 3.61 -8.56 8.27
C CYS A 393 2.41 -8.79 9.20
N ASP A 394 2.69 -9.05 10.48
CA ASP A 394 1.71 -8.98 11.57
C ASP A 394 1.66 -7.56 12.14
N LEU A 395 0.50 -6.92 12.07
CA LEU A 395 0.29 -5.60 12.65
C LEU A 395 -0.51 -5.72 13.95
N THR A 396 -0.16 -4.89 14.94
CA THR A 396 -0.97 -4.66 16.14
C THR A 396 -1.27 -3.18 16.27
N LEU A 397 -2.56 -2.85 16.29
CA LEU A 397 -3.08 -1.50 16.40
C LEU A 397 -3.46 -1.18 17.85
N SER A 398 -3.48 0.11 18.19
CA SER A 398 -3.90 0.60 19.50
C SER A 398 -5.41 0.48 19.74
N GLN A 399 -6.20 0.45 18.67
CA GLN A 399 -7.67 0.36 18.72
C GLN A 399 -8.17 -0.71 17.74
N PRO A 400 -9.30 -1.38 18.05
CA PRO A 400 -9.93 -2.30 17.11
C PRO A 400 -10.54 -1.52 15.95
N ILE A 401 -10.32 -2.00 14.73
CA ILE A 401 -10.90 -1.44 13.51
C ILE A 401 -11.66 -2.53 12.75
N ALA A 402 -12.65 -2.13 11.95
CA ALA A 402 -13.36 -3.01 11.03
C ALA A 402 -12.62 -3.03 9.69
N PHE A 403 -12.35 -4.22 9.15
CA PHE A 403 -11.62 -4.39 7.90
C PHE A 403 -12.04 -5.68 7.19
N ASP A 404 -11.85 -5.71 5.88
CA ASP A 404 -12.01 -6.93 5.08
C ASP A 404 -10.64 -7.38 4.56
N ALA A 405 -10.53 -8.65 4.15
CA ALA A 405 -9.42 -9.08 3.33
C ALA A 405 -9.44 -8.32 1.99
N TYR A 406 -8.28 -7.85 1.54
CA TYR A 406 -8.13 -7.02 0.35
C TYR A 406 -8.70 -7.67 -0.91
N GLN A 407 -8.58 -8.99 -1.04
CA GLN A 407 -9.15 -9.75 -2.16
C GLN A 407 -10.69 -9.76 -2.17
N ARG A 408 -11.33 -9.65 -1.00
CA ARG A 408 -12.79 -9.56 -0.87
C ARG A 408 -13.28 -8.13 -1.09
N ASN A 409 -12.55 -7.15 -0.54
CA ASN A 409 -12.86 -5.74 -0.67
C ASN A 409 -11.60 -4.86 -0.64
N HIS A 410 -11.31 -4.23 -1.77
CA HIS A 410 -10.13 -3.38 -1.91
C HIS A 410 -10.23 -2.09 -1.10
N ALA A 411 -11.44 -1.54 -0.91
CA ALA A 411 -11.63 -0.24 -0.27
C ALA A 411 -11.48 -0.31 1.26
N THR A 412 -11.87 -1.43 1.86
CA THR A 412 -11.79 -1.67 3.32
C THR A 412 -10.62 -2.59 3.71
N GLY A 413 -9.96 -3.22 2.74
CA GLY A 413 -8.77 -4.06 2.95
C GLY A 413 -7.44 -3.38 2.62
N SER A 414 -7.42 -2.09 2.27
CA SER A 414 -6.20 -1.33 1.99
C SER A 414 -5.94 -0.25 3.02
N PHE A 415 -4.66 -0.04 3.33
CA PHE A 415 -4.22 1.00 4.25
C PHE A 415 -2.86 1.57 3.85
N ILE A 416 -2.52 2.73 4.41
CA ILE A 416 -1.18 3.31 4.31
C ILE A 416 -0.52 3.36 5.68
N VAL A 417 0.81 3.24 5.66
CA VAL A 417 1.68 3.37 6.83
C VAL A 417 2.34 4.74 6.76
N ILE A 418 2.23 5.51 7.84
CA ILE A 418 2.69 6.88 7.94
C ILE A 418 3.70 6.97 9.08
N ASP A 419 4.83 7.62 8.81
CA ASP A 419 5.79 7.95 9.86
C ASP A 419 5.24 9.09 10.74
N ARG A 420 5.20 8.85 12.05
CA ARG A 420 4.57 9.79 13.01
C ARG A 420 5.32 11.11 13.18
N LEU A 421 6.61 11.14 12.87
CA LEU A 421 7.46 12.32 13.03
C LEU A 421 7.44 13.17 11.76
N THR A 422 7.53 12.53 10.60
CA THR A 422 7.63 13.24 9.31
C THR A 422 6.29 13.44 8.63
N ASN A 423 5.24 12.70 9.03
CA ASN A 423 3.95 12.60 8.34
C ASN A 423 4.03 12.12 6.88
N VAL A 424 5.15 11.53 6.49
CA VAL A 424 5.35 10.94 5.15
C VAL A 424 4.75 9.54 5.12
N THR A 425 4.09 9.19 4.02
CA THR A 425 3.69 7.80 3.75
C THR A 425 4.94 6.97 3.48
N VAL A 426 5.20 5.98 4.33
CA VAL A 426 6.38 5.11 4.29
C VAL A 426 6.09 3.73 3.73
N GLY A 427 4.82 3.34 3.62
CA GLY A 427 4.41 2.09 3.01
C GLY A 427 2.92 2.02 2.70
N ALA A 428 2.54 1.04 1.89
CA ALA A 428 1.15 0.70 1.59
C ALA A 428 0.90 -0.77 1.95
N GLY A 429 -0.28 -1.09 2.48
CA GLY A 429 -0.62 -2.41 2.98
C GLY A 429 -1.92 -2.95 2.42
N MET A 430 -1.93 -4.24 2.13
CA MET A 430 -3.09 -5.02 1.71
C MET A 430 -3.37 -6.09 2.75
N ILE A 431 -4.51 -5.99 3.42
CA ILE A 431 -4.91 -6.91 4.50
C ILE A 431 -5.19 -8.29 3.91
N HIS A 432 -4.58 -9.30 4.51
CA HIS A 432 -4.73 -10.69 4.09
C HIS A 432 -5.80 -11.40 4.94
N SER A 433 -5.66 -11.34 6.27
CA SER A 433 -6.57 -12.03 7.21
C SER A 433 -6.39 -11.50 8.62
N LEU A 434 -7.32 -11.84 9.53
CA LEU A 434 -7.09 -11.73 10.97
C LEU A 434 -5.78 -12.44 11.36
N ALA A 435 -5.07 -11.88 12.32
CA ALA A 435 -3.93 -12.57 12.91
C ALA A 435 -4.45 -13.59 13.93
N ASP A 436 -3.85 -14.79 13.95
CA ASP A 436 -4.26 -15.84 14.87
C ASP A 436 -4.13 -15.36 16.31
N THR A 437 -5.25 -15.32 17.03
CA THR A 437 -5.28 -14.99 18.45
C THR A 437 -4.43 -15.95 19.26
N ALA A 438 -4.24 -17.19 18.80
CA ALA A 438 -3.41 -18.21 19.46
C ALA A 438 -1.92 -17.82 19.62
N ALA A 439 -1.42 -16.85 18.84
CA ALA A 439 -0.06 -16.32 19.00
C ALA A 439 0.16 -15.54 20.31
N THR A 440 -0.87 -15.34 21.15
CA THR A 440 -0.74 -14.68 22.47
C THR A 440 0.03 -15.47 23.53
N LEU A 441 0.42 -16.72 23.27
CA LEU A 441 1.15 -17.55 24.25
C LEU A 441 2.68 -17.45 24.10
N GLU A 442 3.20 -16.69 23.13
CA GLU A 442 4.64 -16.50 22.99
C GLU A 442 5.19 -15.62 24.14
N PRO A 443 6.27 -16.05 24.83
CA PRO A 443 6.90 -15.25 25.86
C PRO A 443 7.52 -13.98 25.25
N VAL A 444 7.36 -12.85 25.93
CA VAL A 444 7.95 -11.56 25.52
C VAL A 444 9.46 -11.68 25.48
N ALA A 445 10.07 -11.42 24.33
CA ALA A 445 11.52 -11.52 24.15
C ALA A 445 12.25 -10.37 24.89
N PRO A 446 13.52 -10.57 25.34
CA PRO A 446 14.30 -9.50 25.97
C PRO A 446 14.39 -8.23 25.11
N GLU A 447 14.60 -8.39 23.81
CA GLU A 447 14.70 -7.31 22.83
C GLU A 447 13.38 -6.50 22.69
N GLU A 448 12.23 -7.17 22.81
CA GLU A 448 10.92 -6.50 22.80
C GLU A 448 10.77 -5.60 24.03
N ARG A 449 11.29 -6.02 25.19
CA ARG A 449 11.28 -5.24 26.43
C ARG A 449 12.20 -4.02 26.32
N GLU A 450 13.40 -4.22 25.78
CA GLU A 450 14.37 -3.13 25.53
C GLU A 450 13.79 -2.05 24.61
N ARG A 451 13.19 -2.45 23.49
CA ARG A 451 12.54 -1.50 22.56
C ARG A 451 11.36 -0.80 23.20
N ARG A 452 10.54 -1.52 23.98
CA ARG A 452 9.34 -0.95 24.63
C ARG A 452 9.67 0.07 25.70
N LEU A 453 10.70 -0.19 26.50
CA LEU A 453 11.15 0.69 27.59
C LEU A 453 12.21 1.70 27.12
N ALA A 454 12.68 1.57 25.88
CA ALA A 454 13.77 2.35 25.31
C ALA A 454 15.01 2.39 26.24
N GLN A 455 15.38 1.26 26.83
CA GLN A 455 16.49 1.16 27.79
C GLN A 455 17.09 -0.25 27.75
N GLN A 456 18.38 -0.40 28.05
CA GLN A 456 19.00 -1.72 28.24
C GLN A 456 18.98 -2.13 29.72
N PRO A 457 18.59 -3.37 30.04
CA PRO A 457 18.59 -3.88 31.40
C PRO A 457 20.01 -3.90 31.97
N THR A 458 20.23 -3.17 33.06
CA THR A 458 21.55 -2.97 33.67
C THR A 458 21.45 -3.03 35.19
N ILE A 459 22.46 -3.61 35.85
CA ILE A 459 22.60 -3.56 37.31
C ILE A 459 23.62 -2.47 37.67
N ILE A 460 23.17 -1.46 38.40
CA ILE A 460 24.00 -0.37 38.93
C ILE A 460 24.28 -0.64 40.40
N GLY A 461 25.54 -0.82 40.76
CA GLY A 461 25.97 -0.97 42.16
C GLY A 461 26.30 0.39 42.76
N CYS A 462 25.63 0.77 43.85
CA CYS A 462 25.97 1.96 44.65
C CYS A 462 26.72 1.53 45.90
N CYS A 463 27.96 1.99 46.05
CA CYS A 463 28.87 1.69 47.14
C CYS A 463 29.24 2.97 47.92
N GLY A 464 29.90 2.80 49.08
CA GLY A 464 30.40 3.92 49.89
C GLY A 464 29.47 4.30 51.04
N LYS A 465 29.91 5.28 51.86
CA LYS A 465 29.18 5.68 53.07
C LYS A 465 27.80 6.29 52.79
N GLN A 466 27.62 6.89 51.62
CA GLN A 466 26.36 7.52 51.19
C GLN A 466 25.62 6.67 50.15
N ALA A 467 25.86 5.36 50.08
CA ALA A 467 25.26 4.47 49.09
C ALA A 467 23.71 4.53 48.99
N PRO A 468 22.94 4.64 50.10
CA PRO A 468 21.49 4.81 50.01
C PRO A 468 21.06 6.14 49.38
N ALA A 469 21.74 7.24 49.71
CA ALA A 469 21.47 8.54 49.14
C ALA A 469 21.86 8.61 47.65
N LEU A 470 22.97 7.95 47.29
CA LEU A 470 23.41 7.82 45.90
C LEU A 470 22.42 7.02 45.05
N ALA A 471 21.87 5.92 45.57
CA ALA A 471 20.90 5.13 44.84
C ALA A 471 19.62 5.92 44.52
N LEU A 472 19.12 6.72 45.46
CA LEU A 472 17.95 7.59 45.24
C LEU A 472 18.25 8.73 44.25
N ALA A 473 19.46 9.30 44.31
CA ALA A 473 19.88 10.34 43.37
C ALA A 473 19.99 9.80 41.93
N VAL A 474 20.55 8.60 41.76
CA VAL A 474 20.63 7.90 40.46
C VAL A 474 19.23 7.55 39.94
N GLU A 475 18.34 7.03 40.79
CA GLU A 475 16.95 6.74 40.42
C GLU A 475 16.24 8.01 39.91
N ARG A 476 16.39 9.13 40.63
CA ARG A 476 15.79 10.41 40.21
C ARG A 476 16.34 10.88 38.86
N ALA A 477 17.66 10.82 38.68
CA ALA A 477 18.31 11.23 37.44
C ALA A 477 17.90 10.36 36.23
N LEU A 478 17.72 9.04 36.44
CA LEU A 478 17.21 8.12 35.42
C LEU A 478 15.73 8.38 35.11
N PHE A 479 14.92 8.65 36.14
CA PHE A 479 13.50 8.98 35.97
C PHE A 479 13.31 10.27 35.16
N ASP A 480 14.14 11.30 35.42
CA ASP A 480 14.11 12.57 34.68
C ASP A 480 14.51 12.39 33.19
N GLN A 481 15.21 11.29 32.84
CA GLN A 481 15.49 10.86 31.46
C GLN A 481 14.42 9.92 30.87
N GLY A 482 13.31 9.69 31.58
CA GLY A 482 12.22 8.82 31.14
C GLY A 482 12.51 7.32 31.27
N LYS A 483 13.50 6.93 32.07
CA LYS A 483 13.89 5.52 32.29
C LYS A 483 13.18 4.93 33.49
N THR A 484 12.93 3.63 33.44
CA THR A 484 12.29 2.88 34.53
C THR A 484 13.36 2.11 35.31
N ALA A 485 13.71 2.64 36.48
CA ALA A 485 14.66 2.05 37.41
C ALA A 485 14.00 1.68 38.74
N VAL A 486 14.58 0.72 39.46
CA VAL A 486 14.12 0.30 40.78
C VAL A 486 15.31 0.23 41.73
N VAL A 487 15.21 0.93 42.87
CA VAL A 487 16.23 0.89 43.94
C VAL A 487 16.02 -0.34 44.82
N LEU A 488 17.11 -1.06 45.11
CA LEU A 488 17.18 -2.22 46.00
C LEU A 488 18.05 -1.87 47.21
N SER A 489 17.40 -1.62 48.34
CA SER A 489 18.00 -1.33 49.64
C SER A 489 17.87 -2.54 50.58
N GLU A 490 18.45 -2.43 51.78
CA GLU A 490 18.28 -3.46 52.82
C GLU A 490 16.82 -3.60 53.26
N ASP A 491 16.07 -2.50 53.22
CA ASP A 491 14.68 -2.46 53.69
C ASP A 491 13.71 -3.19 52.75
N ASN A 492 13.99 -3.21 51.44
CA ASN A 492 13.06 -3.74 50.44
C ASN A 492 13.44 -5.11 49.87
N ALA A 493 14.72 -5.47 49.91
CA ALA A 493 15.23 -6.69 49.30
C ALA A 493 16.18 -7.46 50.23
N GLY A 494 16.24 -7.10 51.51
CA GLY A 494 16.88 -7.90 52.56
C GLY A 494 18.40 -7.98 52.46
N ASN A 495 18.93 -9.19 52.55
CA ASN A 495 20.38 -9.41 52.58
C ASN A 495 21.04 -9.21 51.19
N ALA A 496 22.36 -9.32 51.11
CA ALA A 496 23.11 -9.10 49.86
C ALA A 496 22.76 -10.12 48.74
N ASP A 497 22.48 -11.37 49.10
CA ASP A 497 22.14 -12.42 48.13
C ASP A 497 20.70 -12.25 47.58
N ASP A 498 19.76 -11.84 48.44
CA ASP A 498 18.38 -11.54 48.05
C ASP A 498 18.30 -10.30 47.14
N ARG A 499 19.08 -9.26 47.44
CA ARG A 499 19.25 -8.10 46.55
C ARG A 499 19.82 -8.49 45.19
N ARG A 500 20.83 -9.37 45.17
CA ARG A 500 21.43 -9.86 43.92
C ARG A 500 20.41 -10.62 43.08
N ARG A 501 19.67 -11.54 43.69
CA ARG A 501 18.64 -12.34 43.00
C ARG A 501 17.50 -11.46 42.47
N THR A 502 17.09 -10.47 43.24
CA THR A 502 16.05 -9.50 42.85
C THR A 502 16.53 -8.60 41.71
N ALA A 503 17.77 -8.13 41.76
CA ALA A 503 18.38 -7.35 40.68
C ALA A 503 18.44 -8.13 39.36
N GLN A 504 18.87 -9.40 39.41
CA GLN A 504 18.89 -10.29 38.25
C GLN A 504 17.50 -10.56 37.68
N LEU A 505 16.49 -10.67 38.55
CA LEU A 505 15.10 -10.86 38.12
C LEU A 505 14.57 -9.59 37.43
N LEU A 506 14.83 -8.41 37.99
CA LEU A 506 14.41 -7.14 37.40
C LEU A 506 15.07 -6.90 36.03
N THR A 507 16.37 -7.17 35.91
CA THR A 507 17.07 -7.03 34.62
C THR A 507 16.61 -8.07 33.60
N ALA A 508 16.29 -9.30 34.00
CA ALA A 508 15.66 -10.28 33.11
C ALA A 508 14.32 -9.77 32.53
N HIS A 509 13.66 -8.83 33.20
CA HIS A 509 12.43 -8.17 32.77
C HIS A 509 12.63 -6.78 32.12
N GLY A 510 13.86 -6.42 31.72
CA GLY A 510 14.14 -5.19 30.96
C GLY A 510 14.27 -3.92 31.81
N LEU A 511 14.27 -4.05 33.15
CA LEU A 511 14.37 -2.92 34.07
C LEU A 511 15.82 -2.63 34.46
N ILE A 512 16.09 -1.40 34.89
CA ILE A 512 17.37 -1.01 35.50
C ILE A 512 17.27 -1.25 37.02
N ALA A 513 18.18 -2.06 37.57
CA ALA A 513 18.22 -2.34 39.00
C ALA A 513 19.37 -1.55 39.65
N ILE A 514 19.06 -0.73 40.67
CA ILE A 514 20.05 0.04 41.42
C ILE A 514 20.22 -0.63 42.79
N ALA A 515 21.33 -1.31 43.03
CA ALA A 515 21.55 -2.05 44.25
C ALA A 515 22.55 -1.37 45.19
N VAL A 516 22.13 -1.16 46.44
CA VAL A 516 22.95 -0.59 47.51
C VAL A 516 23.86 -1.68 48.10
N ASN A 517 25.16 -1.39 48.22
CA ASN A 517 26.17 -2.25 48.85
C ASN A 517 26.25 -3.67 48.25
N LEU A 518 26.03 -3.79 46.94
CA LEU A 518 26.28 -5.04 46.23
C LEU A 518 27.77 -5.15 45.90
N GLY A 519 28.40 -6.29 46.18
CA GLY A 519 29.79 -6.54 45.79
C GLY A 519 29.99 -6.37 44.27
N THR A 520 31.19 -5.92 43.87
CA THR A 520 31.55 -5.51 42.50
C THR A 520 31.39 -6.61 41.44
N ASP A 521 31.28 -7.87 41.84
CA ASP A 521 31.31 -9.02 40.93
C ASP A 521 30.03 -9.21 40.09
N VAL A 522 28.94 -8.51 40.39
CA VAL A 522 27.64 -8.66 39.70
C VAL A 522 27.09 -7.34 39.13
N ALA A 523 27.64 -6.20 39.55
CA ALA A 523 27.23 -4.91 39.02
C ALA A 523 27.81 -4.71 37.61
N SER A 524 26.96 -4.33 36.67
CA SER A 524 27.38 -3.98 35.30
C SER A 524 28.12 -2.65 35.28
N VAL A 525 27.75 -1.76 36.20
CA VAL A 525 28.41 -0.47 36.48
C VAL A 525 28.37 -0.25 37.99
N SER A 526 29.46 0.22 38.59
CA SER A 526 29.55 0.50 40.02
C SER A 526 30.01 1.93 40.28
N VAL A 527 29.31 2.64 41.16
CA VAL A 527 29.64 3.99 41.60
C VAL A 527 29.75 4.05 43.12
N SER A 528 30.66 4.88 43.63
CA SER A 528 30.90 5.02 45.07
C SER A 528 30.85 6.49 45.47
N ALA A 529 30.18 6.81 46.58
CA ALA A 529 30.16 8.14 47.16
C ALA A 529 30.39 8.07 48.68
N ASP A 530 31.40 8.81 49.15
CA ASP A 530 31.76 8.89 50.58
C ASP A 530 31.29 10.18 51.25
N ASN A 531 31.10 11.26 50.47
CA ASN A 531 30.64 12.56 50.94
C ASN A 531 29.26 12.91 50.35
N THR A 532 28.41 13.56 51.15
CA THR A 532 27.04 13.92 50.73
C THR A 532 27.02 14.97 49.62
N GLU A 533 28.01 15.87 49.56
CA GLU A 533 28.10 16.92 48.55
C GLU A 533 28.43 16.37 47.15
N GLU A 534 29.07 15.21 47.06
CA GLU A 534 29.50 14.59 45.80
C GLU A 534 28.40 13.73 45.15
N VAL A 535 27.34 13.40 45.91
CA VAL A 535 26.29 12.43 45.50
C VAL A 535 25.59 12.86 44.21
N SER A 536 25.22 14.14 44.10
CA SER A 536 24.49 14.66 42.93
C SER A 536 25.37 14.67 41.68
N ASP A 537 26.63 15.06 41.81
CA ASP A 537 27.56 15.17 40.69
C ASP A 537 27.93 13.78 40.15
N ILE A 538 28.16 12.80 41.03
CA ILE A 538 28.42 11.41 40.66
C ILE A 538 27.22 10.78 39.95
N ALA A 539 26.00 11.02 40.44
CA ALA A 539 24.78 10.53 39.81
C ALA A 539 24.58 11.12 38.40
N ALA A 540 24.82 12.44 38.23
CA ALA A 540 24.72 13.09 36.94
C ALA A 540 25.78 12.59 35.94
N ALA A 541 27.03 12.42 36.38
CA ALA A 541 28.12 11.90 35.56
C ALA A 541 27.84 10.46 35.08
N LEU A 542 27.33 9.61 35.98
CA LEU A 542 26.96 8.23 35.65
C LEU A 542 25.86 8.18 34.56
N VAL A 543 24.81 9.00 34.70
CA VAL A 543 23.74 9.04 33.70
C VAL A 543 24.26 9.54 32.35
N GLN A 544 25.15 10.54 32.33
CA GLN A 544 25.78 11.00 31.09
C GLN A 544 26.63 9.91 30.41
N GLU A 545 27.37 9.12 31.19
CA GLU A 545 28.16 7.99 30.68
C GLU A 545 27.24 6.91 30.07
N LEU A 546 26.17 6.54 30.77
CA LEU A 546 25.20 5.55 30.30
C LEU A 546 24.48 5.98 29.00
N VAL A 547 24.15 7.28 28.87
CA VAL A 547 23.59 7.87 27.64
C VAL A 547 24.62 7.83 26.51
N ARG A 548 25.88 8.17 26.78
CA ARG A 548 26.95 8.17 25.78
C ARG A 548 27.22 6.77 25.22
N ASP A 549 27.14 5.75 26.08
CA ASP A 549 27.35 4.35 25.71
C ASP A 549 26.11 3.68 25.08
N LYS A 550 25.02 4.44 24.86
CA LYS A 550 23.73 3.96 24.34
C LYS A 550 23.13 2.81 25.16
N ARG A 551 23.45 2.74 26.45
CA ARG A 551 22.87 1.75 27.39
C ARG A 551 21.50 2.21 27.90
N ILE A 552 21.27 3.51 27.94
CA ILE A 552 19.97 4.13 28.23
C ILE A 552 19.64 5.19 27.19
#